data_AF-A0A0C3L116-F1
#
_entry.id   AF-A0A0C3L116-F1
#
_cell.length_a   1.000
_cell.length_b   1.000
_cell.length_c   1.000
_cell.angle_alpha   90.00
_cell.angle_beta   90.00
_cell.angle_gamma   90.00
#
_symmetry.space_group_name_H-M   'P 1'
#
loop_
_entity.id
_entity.type
_entity.pdbx_description
1 polymer ?
#
loop_
_entity_poly.entity_id
_entity_poly.type
_entity_poly.pdbx_seq_one_letter_code
_entity_poly.pdbx_strand_id
1 'polypeptide(L)'
;MLDKSKPDQQLVYYQTGIGTYTPAGFISRMGQKVARVLDEAFAWYLEDHVIGGYKFLMDTYQEGDKICLFGFSRGAYTARALAAMLYRVGLLPPKNVEQVPFAYQIFQDSQQEIKIYKKDKNDPRGYLSKNFRNTFSRQVKVEFVGIWDTVASVGFIPRSLPNTSTNLSVNHVRHALALDERRAKFKA
;
A
#
# COMPACT_ATOMS: atom_id res chain seq x y z
N MET A 1 13.79 -14.77 11.20
CA MET A 1 12.41 -15.01 10.67
C MET A 1 11.44 -14.36 11.65
N LEU A 2 10.32 -13.79 11.21
CA LEU A 2 9.34 -13.18 12.13
C LEU A 2 8.76 -14.29 13.03
N ASP A 3 8.94 -14.17 14.35
CA ASP A 3 8.53 -15.18 15.32
C ASP A 3 7.04 -15.02 15.64
N LYS A 4 6.23 -16.02 15.27
CA LYS A 4 4.78 -16.03 15.52
C LYS A 4 4.39 -16.69 16.84
N SER A 5 5.37 -17.22 17.59
CA SER A 5 5.11 -17.98 18.82
C SER A 5 4.83 -17.08 20.04
N LYS A 6 5.10 -15.77 19.94
CA LYS A 6 4.97 -14.79 21.03
C LYS A 6 4.02 -13.63 20.65
N PRO A 7 2.71 -13.88 20.57
CA PRO A 7 1.73 -12.88 20.14
C PRO A 7 1.60 -11.69 21.10
N ASP A 8 2.04 -11.84 22.35
CA ASP A 8 2.17 -10.79 23.36
C ASP A 8 3.30 -9.78 23.05
N GLN A 9 4.27 -10.17 22.21
CA GLN A 9 5.42 -9.33 21.84
C GLN A 9 5.35 -8.86 20.39
N GLN A 10 4.83 -9.71 19.49
CA GLN A 10 4.78 -9.43 18.07
C GLN A 10 3.61 -10.12 17.39
N LEU A 11 2.78 -9.32 16.71
CA LEU A 11 1.76 -9.83 15.80
C LEU A 11 2.27 -9.74 14.35
N VAL A 12 2.01 -10.79 13.57
CA VAL A 12 2.56 -10.92 12.21
C VAL A 12 1.45 -11.23 11.22
N TYR A 13 1.26 -10.32 10.28
CA TYR A 13 0.45 -10.54 9.08
C TYR A 13 1.35 -10.89 7.90
N TYR A 14 0.95 -11.92 7.13
CA TYR A 14 1.65 -12.30 5.91
C TYR A 14 0.67 -12.41 4.76
N GLN A 15 0.93 -11.67 3.70
CA GLN A 15 0.19 -11.74 2.43
C GLN A 15 1.07 -12.40 1.38
N THR A 16 0.55 -13.43 0.71
CA THR A 16 1.28 -14.13 -0.36
C THR A 16 1.48 -13.22 -1.57
N GLY A 17 2.62 -13.35 -2.24
CA GLY A 17 2.92 -12.61 -3.45
C GLY A 17 1.99 -12.95 -4.60
N ILE A 18 1.70 -11.96 -5.45
CA ILE A 18 0.90 -12.15 -6.67
C ILE A 18 1.70 -13.00 -7.66
N GLY A 19 1.08 -13.97 -8.31
CA GLY A 19 1.74 -14.88 -9.27
C GLY A 19 2.34 -16.15 -8.66
N THR A 20 2.16 -16.41 -7.36
CA THR A 20 2.63 -17.66 -6.71
C THR A 20 1.94 -18.93 -7.26
N TYR A 21 0.80 -18.78 -7.96
CA TYR A 21 0.00 -19.88 -8.52
C TYR A 21 -0.12 -19.87 -10.06
N THR A 22 0.75 -19.20 -10.81
CA THR A 22 0.71 -19.31 -12.28
C THR A 22 1.36 -20.63 -12.74
N PRO A 23 0.61 -21.55 -13.41
CA PRO A 23 1.16 -22.80 -13.92
C PRO A 23 2.33 -22.53 -14.88
N ALA A 24 3.39 -23.33 -14.73
CA ALA A 24 4.61 -23.20 -15.51
C ALA A 24 4.37 -23.56 -16.98
N GLY A 25 4.40 -22.59 -17.87
CA GLY A 25 4.59 -22.86 -19.29
C GLY A 25 3.96 -21.88 -20.26
N PHE A 26 4.41 -20.63 -20.34
CA PHE A 26 4.02 -19.76 -21.46
C PHE A 26 5.14 -18.76 -21.82
N ILE A 27 6.03 -19.15 -22.75
CA ILE A 27 6.98 -18.24 -23.40
C ILE A 27 6.64 -18.21 -24.91
N SER A 28 6.01 -17.12 -25.36
CA SER A 28 5.97 -16.62 -26.76
C SER A 28 5.18 -15.29 -26.80
N ARG A 29 5.08 -14.61 -27.96
CA ARG A 29 4.44 -13.29 -28.29
C ARG A 29 3.11 -12.96 -27.58
N MET A 30 2.45 -13.96 -27.00
CA MET A 30 1.41 -13.85 -25.96
C MET A 30 1.82 -13.03 -24.72
N GLY A 31 3.11 -12.76 -24.50
CA GLY A 31 3.63 -12.06 -23.33
C GLY A 31 3.15 -10.62 -23.12
N GLN A 32 2.71 -9.90 -24.17
CA GLN A 32 2.15 -8.55 -23.99
C GLN A 32 0.68 -8.57 -23.54
N LYS A 33 -0.14 -9.49 -24.06
CA LYS A 33 -1.52 -9.69 -23.59
C LYS A 33 -1.52 -10.26 -22.17
N VAL A 34 -0.62 -11.21 -21.89
CA VAL A 34 -0.40 -11.74 -20.53
C VAL A 34 0.06 -10.63 -19.57
N ALA A 35 0.95 -9.73 -19.99
CA ALA A 35 1.34 -8.60 -19.15
C ALA A 35 0.14 -7.71 -18.80
N ARG A 36 -0.73 -7.37 -19.76
CA ARG A 36 -1.95 -6.58 -19.47
C ARG A 36 -2.92 -7.30 -18.54
N VAL A 37 -3.14 -8.60 -18.72
CA VAL A 37 -4.00 -9.40 -17.84
C VAL A 37 -3.40 -9.50 -16.43
N LEU A 38 -2.07 -9.69 -16.33
CA LEU A 38 -1.36 -9.68 -15.06
C LEU A 38 -1.35 -8.29 -14.40
N ASP A 39 -1.35 -7.21 -15.18
CA ASP A 39 -1.41 -5.83 -14.70
C ASP A 39 -2.81 -5.46 -14.19
N GLU A 40 -3.87 -5.84 -14.89
CA GLU A 40 -5.27 -5.66 -14.43
C GLU A 40 -5.53 -6.50 -13.19
N ALA A 41 -5.11 -7.77 -13.19
CA ALA A 41 -5.16 -8.61 -12.01
C ALA A 41 -4.38 -7.97 -10.85
N PHE A 42 -3.18 -7.44 -11.11
CA PHE A 42 -2.39 -6.78 -10.07
C PHE A 42 -3.13 -5.59 -9.44
N ALA A 43 -3.85 -4.79 -10.23
CA ALA A 43 -4.60 -3.66 -9.70
C ALA A 43 -5.72 -4.10 -8.73
N TRP A 44 -6.46 -5.16 -9.07
CA TRP A 44 -7.49 -5.73 -8.17
C TRP A 44 -6.87 -6.35 -6.92
N TYR A 45 -5.83 -7.18 -7.07
CA TYR A 45 -5.14 -7.79 -5.93
C TYR A 45 -4.43 -6.78 -5.02
N LEU A 46 -3.98 -5.65 -5.57
CA LEU A 46 -3.37 -4.60 -4.77
C LEU A 46 -4.37 -4.02 -3.76
N GLU A 47 -5.60 -3.76 -4.20
CA GLU A 47 -6.68 -3.31 -3.32
C GLU A 47 -6.92 -4.33 -2.20
N ASP A 48 -7.12 -5.59 -2.54
CA ASP A 48 -7.37 -6.66 -1.57
C ASP A 48 -6.22 -6.79 -0.55
N HIS A 49 -4.97 -6.69 -1.02
CA HIS A 49 -3.80 -6.80 -0.16
C HIS A 49 -3.64 -5.59 0.78
N VAL A 50 -3.90 -4.38 0.28
CA VAL A 50 -3.87 -3.16 1.11
C VAL A 50 -4.99 -3.20 2.14
N ILE A 51 -6.21 -3.54 1.73
CA ILE A 51 -7.38 -3.68 2.62
C ILE A 51 -7.15 -4.77 3.66
N GLY A 52 -6.58 -5.92 3.27
CA GLY A 52 -6.27 -7.02 4.18
C GLY A 52 -5.29 -6.60 5.28
N GLY A 53 -4.17 -5.96 4.90
CA GLY A 53 -3.22 -5.40 5.87
C GLY A 53 -3.81 -4.29 6.73
N TYR A 54 -4.68 -3.45 6.16
CA TYR A 54 -5.39 -2.40 6.90
C TYR A 54 -6.35 -2.99 7.95
N LYS A 55 -7.16 -3.99 7.60
CA LYS A 55 -8.08 -4.69 8.51
C LYS A 55 -7.33 -5.38 9.64
N PHE A 56 -6.22 -6.06 9.33
CA PHE A 56 -5.36 -6.64 10.34
C PHE A 56 -4.91 -5.59 11.36
N LEU A 57 -4.34 -4.47 10.90
CA LEU A 57 -3.94 -3.38 11.79
C LEU A 57 -5.13 -2.80 12.55
N MET A 58 -6.28 -2.64 11.90
CA MET A 58 -7.50 -2.08 12.50
C MET A 58 -7.92 -2.90 13.73
N ASP A 59 -7.88 -4.22 13.61
CA ASP A 59 -8.34 -5.13 14.66
C ASP A 59 -7.28 -5.40 15.73
N THR A 60 -5.99 -5.32 15.41
CA THR A 60 -4.92 -5.70 16.34
C THR A 60 -4.16 -4.54 16.97
N TYR A 61 -4.14 -3.36 16.35
CA TYR A 61 -3.33 -2.23 16.82
C TYR A 61 -3.81 -1.71 18.17
N GLN A 62 -2.88 -1.67 19.12
CA GLN A 62 -3.01 -1.00 20.41
C GLN A 62 -2.18 0.29 20.43
N GLU A 63 -2.61 1.25 21.23
CA GLU A 63 -1.90 2.52 21.35
C GLU A 63 -0.48 2.30 21.86
N GLY A 64 0.50 2.83 21.14
CA GLY A 64 1.93 2.64 21.42
C GLY A 64 2.60 1.54 20.58
N ASP A 65 1.83 0.70 19.89
CA ASP A 65 2.39 -0.33 19.01
C ASP A 65 3.23 0.26 17.87
N LYS A 66 4.28 -0.46 17.50
CA LYS A 66 5.15 -0.13 16.38
C LYS A 66 4.73 -0.89 15.13
N ILE A 67 4.25 -0.17 14.12
CA ILE A 67 3.88 -0.75 12.82
C ILE A 67 5.13 -0.84 11.94
N CYS A 68 5.52 -2.07 11.58
CA CYS A 68 6.63 -2.34 10.67
C CYS A 68 6.12 -3.06 9.42
N LEU A 69 6.36 -2.48 8.25
CA LEU A 69 5.90 -2.99 6.96
C LEU A 69 7.09 -3.47 6.13
N PHE A 70 6.94 -4.64 5.52
CA PHE A 70 7.98 -5.24 4.69
C PHE A 70 7.40 -5.66 3.34
N GLY A 71 8.17 -5.51 2.28
CA GLY A 71 7.72 -5.93 0.96
C GLY A 71 8.83 -6.07 -0.07
N PHE A 72 8.66 -7.01 -0.99
CA PHE A 72 9.55 -7.22 -2.13
C PHE A 72 8.77 -7.02 -3.43
N SER A 73 9.36 -6.36 -4.44
CA SER A 73 8.78 -6.19 -5.76
C SER A 73 7.38 -5.55 -5.69
N ARG A 74 6.33 -6.25 -6.12
CA ARG A 74 4.92 -5.84 -5.98
C ARG A 74 4.45 -5.71 -4.52
N GLY A 75 4.98 -6.54 -3.63
CA GLY A 75 4.74 -6.45 -2.21
C GLY A 75 5.34 -5.17 -1.61
N ALA A 76 6.46 -4.68 -2.15
CA ALA A 76 7.01 -3.38 -1.75
C ALA A 76 6.06 -2.22 -2.11
N TYR A 77 5.44 -2.28 -3.29
CA TYR A 77 4.41 -1.30 -3.69
C TYR A 77 3.20 -1.37 -2.76
N THR A 78 2.75 -2.58 -2.41
CA THR A 78 1.65 -2.81 -1.45
C THR A 78 1.98 -2.23 -0.07
N ALA A 79 3.19 -2.48 0.46
CA ALA A 79 3.62 -1.94 1.75
C ALA A 79 3.63 -0.41 1.77
N ARG A 80 4.10 0.22 0.69
CA ARG A 80 4.08 1.68 0.52
C ARG A 80 2.65 2.22 0.42
N ALA A 81 1.78 1.52 -0.31
CA ALA A 81 0.37 1.88 -0.42
C ALA A 81 -0.35 1.82 0.93
N LEU A 82 -0.13 0.77 1.71
CA LEU A 82 -0.67 0.65 3.07
C LEU A 82 -0.16 1.77 3.98
N ALA A 83 1.15 2.06 3.97
CA ALA A 83 1.71 3.18 4.73
C ALA A 83 1.06 4.51 4.34
N ALA A 84 0.85 4.73 3.04
CA ALA A 84 0.21 5.94 2.54
C ALA A 84 -1.27 6.02 2.90
N MET A 85 -2.00 4.90 2.87
CA MET A 85 -3.40 4.84 3.32
C MET A 85 -3.51 5.23 4.80
N LEU A 86 -2.69 4.63 5.67
CA LEU A 86 -2.63 5.00 7.10
C LEU A 86 -2.34 6.48 7.29
N TYR A 87 -1.45 7.06 6.48
CA TYR A 87 -1.17 8.50 6.52
C TYR A 87 -2.36 9.36 6.07
N ARG A 88 -3.03 9.00 4.97
CA ARG A 88 -4.09 9.84 4.39
C ARG A 88 -5.40 9.74 5.17
N VAL A 89 -5.83 8.54 5.51
CA VAL A 89 -7.16 8.30 6.08
C VAL A 89 -7.12 7.84 7.54
N GLY A 90 -5.93 7.64 8.12
CA GLY A 90 -5.79 7.11 9.48
C GLY A 90 -6.16 5.62 9.59
N LEU A 91 -6.20 5.10 10.81
CA LEU A 91 -6.64 3.74 11.09
C LEU A 91 -8.01 3.75 11.77
N LEU A 92 -9.02 3.16 11.15
CA LEU A 92 -10.35 3.05 11.74
C LEU A 92 -10.31 2.33 13.10
N PRO A 93 -11.26 2.61 14.00
CA PRO A 93 -11.46 1.81 15.21
C PRO A 93 -11.72 0.33 14.88
N PRO A 94 -11.36 -0.60 15.78
CA PRO A 94 -11.64 -2.02 15.58
C PRO A 94 -13.12 -2.26 15.27
N LYS A 95 -13.41 -3.28 14.45
CA LYS A 95 -14.78 -3.69 14.05
C LYS A 95 -15.51 -2.75 13.07
N ASN A 96 -14.92 -1.65 12.63
CA ASN A 96 -15.48 -0.78 11.59
C ASN A 96 -15.22 -1.31 10.16
N VAL A 97 -15.46 -2.62 9.94
CA VAL A 97 -15.08 -3.34 8.72
C VAL A 97 -15.81 -2.80 7.48
N GLU A 98 -17.09 -2.45 7.62
CA GLU A 98 -17.94 -1.94 6.52
C GLU A 98 -17.50 -0.55 6.03
N GLN A 99 -16.76 0.21 6.85
CA GLN A 99 -16.24 1.52 6.46
C GLN A 99 -14.88 1.42 5.74
N VAL A 100 -14.23 0.26 5.76
CA VAL A 100 -12.89 0.08 5.15
C VAL A 100 -12.89 0.32 3.63
N PRO A 101 -13.85 -0.21 2.83
CA PRO A 101 -13.89 0.08 1.40
C PRO A 101 -14.03 1.59 1.11
N PHE A 102 -14.83 2.30 1.91
CA PHE A 102 -14.99 3.74 1.79
C PHE A 102 -13.72 4.51 2.16
N ALA A 103 -13.02 4.10 3.23
CA ALA A 103 -11.71 4.67 3.58
C ALA A 103 -10.67 4.45 2.46
N TYR A 104 -10.70 3.29 1.81
CA TYR A 104 -9.82 3.00 0.67
C TYR A 104 -10.15 3.87 -0.55
N GLN A 105 -11.43 4.07 -0.86
CA GLN A 105 -11.87 4.97 -1.93
C GLN A 105 -11.36 6.41 -1.70
N ILE A 106 -11.52 6.94 -0.49
CA ILE A 106 -10.98 8.26 -0.12
C ILE A 106 -9.46 8.31 -0.33
N PHE A 107 -8.74 7.24 0.04
CA PHE A 107 -7.30 7.15 -0.19
C PHE A 107 -6.94 7.20 -1.68
N GLN A 108 -7.66 6.47 -2.53
CA GLN A 108 -7.44 6.49 -3.99
C GLN A 108 -7.68 7.87 -4.59
N ASP A 109 -8.77 8.52 -4.20
CA ASP A 109 -9.15 9.86 -4.69
C ASP A 109 -8.24 10.97 -4.15
N SER A 110 -7.39 10.65 -3.16
CA SER A 110 -6.59 11.63 -2.46
C SER A 110 -5.51 12.29 -3.34
N GLN A 111 -5.16 11.72 -4.51
CA GLN A 111 -4.36 12.42 -5.53
C GLN A 111 -5.12 13.60 -6.15
N GLN A 112 -6.40 13.39 -6.45
CA GLN A 112 -7.26 14.43 -7.01
C GLN A 112 -7.54 15.50 -5.96
N GLU A 113 -7.75 15.11 -4.70
CA GLU A 113 -7.80 16.03 -3.55
C GLU A 113 -6.57 16.95 -3.50
N ILE A 114 -5.35 16.39 -3.59
CA ILE A 114 -4.10 17.18 -3.55
C ILE A 114 -4.06 18.20 -4.69
N LYS A 115 -4.52 17.83 -5.90
CA LYS A 115 -4.59 18.75 -7.04
C LYS A 115 -5.60 19.87 -6.80
N ILE A 116 -6.76 19.54 -6.26
CA ILE A 116 -7.81 20.52 -5.91
C ILE A 116 -7.26 21.51 -4.88
N TYR A 117 -6.68 21.03 -3.78
CA TYR A 117 -6.08 21.86 -2.73
C TYR A 117 -5.00 22.80 -3.26
N LYS A 118 -4.13 22.32 -4.17
CA LYS A 118 -3.08 23.16 -4.79
C LYS A 118 -3.66 24.26 -5.69
N LYS A 119 -4.79 24.01 -6.33
CA LYS A 119 -5.47 24.96 -7.21
C LYS A 119 -6.28 25.99 -6.42
N ASP A 120 -7.00 25.53 -5.40
CA ASP A 120 -7.84 26.35 -4.53
C ASP A 120 -7.79 25.81 -3.10
N LYS A 121 -7.21 26.60 -2.20
CA LYS A 121 -7.08 26.24 -0.77
C LYS A 121 -8.39 26.35 -0.01
N ASN A 122 -9.40 27.01 -0.56
CA ASN A 122 -10.71 27.18 0.08
C ASN A 122 -11.70 26.11 -0.36
N ASP A 123 -11.36 25.28 -1.35
CA ASP A 123 -12.22 24.19 -1.80
C ASP A 123 -12.25 23.07 -0.74
N PRO A 124 -13.42 22.77 -0.14
CA PRO A 124 -13.52 21.76 0.91
C PRO A 124 -13.14 20.37 0.43
N ARG A 125 -13.24 20.09 -0.88
CA ARG A 125 -12.83 18.81 -1.48
C ARG A 125 -11.33 18.58 -1.39
N GLY A 126 -10.53 19.63 -1.19
CA GLY A 126 -9.08 19.57 -0.97
C GLY A 126 -8.67 19.04 0.41
N TYR A 127 -9.63 18.76 1.30
CA TYR A 127 -9.37 18.31 2.67
C TYR A 127 -10.11 17.02 3.05
N LEU A 128 -10.72 16.33 2.08
CA LEU A 128 -11.59 15.18 2.35
C LEU A 128 -10.90 14.09 3.18
N SER A 129 -9.72 13.62 2.76
CA SER A 129 -8.98 12.59 3.50
C SER A 129 -8.53 13.07 4.88
N LYS A 130 -8.11 14.34 5.00
CA LYS A 130 -7.73 14.94 6.27
C LYS A 130 -8.90 15.00 7.26
N ASN A 131 -10.07 15.43 6.79
CA ASN A 131 -11.27 15.51 7.61
C ASN A 131 -11.76 14.11 8.00
N PHE A 132 -11.77 13.16 7.06
CA PHE A 132 -12.09 11.78 7.34
C PHE A 132 -11.16 11.20 8.43
N ARG A 133 -9.84 11.36 8.27
CA ARG A 133 -8.84 10.92 9.24
C ARG A 133 -9.08 11.50 10.63
N ASN A 134 -9.38 12.79 10.73
CA ASN A 134 -9.56 13.45 12.01
C ASN A 134 -10.87 13.07 12.71
N THR A 135 -11.92 12.76 11.95
CA THR A 135 -13.25 12.49 12.50
C THR A 135 -13.45 11.01 12.83
N PHE A 136 -12.99 10.11 11.96
CA PHE A 136 -13.37 8.69 12.03
C PHE A 136 -12.24 7.75 12.40
N SER A 137 -10.99 8.22 12.41
CA SER A 137 -9.82 7.35 12.51
C SER A 137 -8.91 7.69 13.69
N ARG A 138 -8.26 6.66 14.21
CA ARG A 138 -7.12 6.77 15.12
C ARG A 138 -5.90 7.21 14.32
N GLN A 139 -5.08 8.07 14.93
CA GLN A 139 -3.80 8.45 14.35
C GLN A 139 -2.74 7.41 14.71
N VAL A 140 -2.16 6.78 13.69
CA VAL A 140 -1.09 5.79 13.86
C VAL A 140 0.16 6.25 13.11
N LYS A 141 1.33 5.83 13.60
CA LYS A 141 2.62 6.08 12.96
C LYS A 141 3.20 4.76 12.48
N VAL A 142 3.83 4.79 11.31
CA VAL A 142 4.58 3.65 10.79
C VAL A 142 6.01 3.79 11.26
N GLU A 143 6.50 2.85 12.06
CA GLU A 143 7.85 2.89 12.60
C GLU A 143 8.87 2.59 11.50
N PHE A 144 8.61 1.56 10.69
CA PHE A 144 9.58 1.09 9.71
C PHE A 144 8.91 0.60 8.42
N VAL A 145 9.50 0.96 7.28
CA VAL A 145 9.18 0.39 5.97
C VAL A 145 10.47 -0.16 5.35
N GLY A 146 10.58 -1.49 5.30
CA GLY A 146 11.68 -2.22 4.69
C GLY A 146 11.27 -2.80 3.35
N ILE A 147 11.81 -2.27 2.26
CA ILE A 147 11.40 -2.67 0.92
C ILE A 147 12.58 -3.08 0.06
N TRP A 148 12.35 -4.06 -0.82
CA TRP A 148 13.32 -4.57 -1.77
C TRP A 148 12.77 -4.43 -3.18
N ASP A 149 13.56 -3.81 -4.05
CA ASP A 149 13.38 -3.77 -5.50
C ASP A 149 11.94 -3.47 -5.94
N THR A 150 11.38 -2.37 -5.41
CA THR A 150 10.01 -1.95 -5.72
C THR A 150 9.83 -1.78 -7.22
N VAL A 151 8.88 -2.50 -7.81
CA VAL A 151 8.50 -2.31 -9.22
C VAL A 151 7.09 -1.76 -9.30
N ALA A 152 6.93 -0.63 -9.97
CA ALA A 152 5.63 -0.08 -10.30
C ALA A 152 5.06 -0.81 -11.52
N SER A 153 4.48 -2.01 -11.35
CA SER A 153 3.75 -2.69 -12.43
C SER A 153 2.30 -2.24 -12.47
N VAL A 154 2.06 -0.93 -12.59
CA VAL A 154 0.73 -0.40 -12.91
C VAL A 154 0.76 0.09 -14.36
N GLY A 155 0.90 -0.83 -15.31
CA GLY A 155 0.78 -0.59 -16.76
C GLY A 155 1.79 0.38 -17.39
N PHE A 156 1.57 0.67 -18.68
CA PHE A 156 2.34 1.64 -19.49
C PHE A 156 2.13 3.11 -19.07
N ILE A 157 1.28 3.37 -18.07
CA ILE A 157 0.97 4.70 -17.55
C ILE A 157 1.24 4.65 -16.05
N PRO A 158 2.29 5.33 -15.53
CA PRO A 158 2.60 5.30 -14.11
C PRO A 158 1.47 5.94 -13.29
N ARG A 159 0.54 5.10 -12.80
CA ARG A 159 -0.42 5.50 -11.76
C ARG A 159 0.29 5.34 -10.42
N SER A 160 0.96 6.40 -9.97
CA SER A 160 1.52 6.45 -8.63
C SER A 160 0.42 6.66 -7.60
N LEU A 161 0.29 5.73 -6.67
CA LEU A 161 -0.54 5.95 -5.50
C LEU A 161 0.00 7.15 -4.69
N PRO A 162 -0.90 7.98 -4.13
CA PRO A 162 -0.53 9.21 -3.42
C PRO A 162 0.41 8.91 -2.27
N ASN A 163 1.44 9.75 -2.13
CA ASN A 163 2.43 9.70 -1.05
C ASN A 163 3.16 8.36 -0.87
N THR A 164 3.23 7.53 -1.91
CA THR A 164 4.05 6.31 -1.87
C THR A 164 5.54 6.60 -1.88
N SER A 165 5.98 7.75 -2.40
CA SER A 165 7.38 8.21 -2.42
C SER A 165 7.75 9.21 -1.32
N THR A 166 6.78 9.97 -0.80
CA THR A 166 6.99 10.98 0.24
C THR A 166 5.92 10.83 1.32
N ASN A 167 6.16 9.92 2.26
CA ASN A 167 5.31 9.72 3.42
C ASN A 167 6.02 10.20 4.69
N LEU A 168 5.69 11.41 5.15
CA LEU A 168 6.28 12.03 6.34
C LEU A 168 5.90 11.32 7.66
N SER A 169 4.97 10.36 7.63
CA SER A 169 4.55 9.61 8.83
C SER A 169 5.30 8.30 9.06
N VAL A 170 6.26 7.98 8.19
CA VAL A 170 7.14 6.83 8.36
C VAL A 170 8.45 7.28 9.00
N ASN A 171 8.77 6.75 10.19
CA ASN A 171 9.99 7.15 10.92
C ASN A 171 11.25 6.67 10.18
N HIS A 172 11.22 5.45 9.65
CA HIS A 172 12.36 4.85 8.97
C HIS A 172 11.95 4.15 7.68
N VAL A 173 12.54 4.57 6.56
CA VAL A 173 12.42 3.87 5.28
C VAL A 173 13.79 3.29 4.92
N ARG A 174 13.82 2.03 4.48
CA ARG A 174 15.00 1.37 3.89
C ARG A 174 14.57 0.69 2.60
N HIS A 175 15.20 1.07 1.49
CA HIS A 175 14.94 0.49 0.18
C HIS A 175 16.22 -0.11 -0.38
N ALA A 176 16.28 -1.43 -0.48
CA ALA A 176 17.38 -2.14 -1.15
C ALA A 176 17.07 -2.29 -2.65
N LEU A 177 18.02 -1.94 -3.51
CA LEU A 177 17.88 -1.91 -4.97
C LEU A 177 18.78 -2.94 -5.63
N ALA A 178 18.28 -3.60 -6.68
CA ALA A 178 19.10 -4.45 -7.53
C ALA A 178 19.83 -3.60 -8.57
N LEU A 179 21.12 -3.35 -8.37
CA LEU A 179 21.94 -2.53 -9.28
C LEU A 179 22.13 -3.17 -10.67
N ASP A 180 22.09 -4.50 -10.74
CA ASP A 180 22.23 -5.26 -11.98
C ASP A 180 20.90 -5.62 -12.65
N GLU A 181 19.78 -5.03 -12.24
CA GLU A 181 18.49 -5.24 -12.90
C GLU A 181 18.47 -4.56 -14.28
N ARG A 182 18.46 -5.36 -15.34
CA ARG A 182 18.55 -4.89 -16.74
C ARG A 182 17.25 -5.06 -17.52
N ARG A 183 16.19 -5.65 -16.94
CA ARG A 183 14.91 -5.85 -17.62
C ARG A 183 14.15 -4.52 -17.70
N ALA A 184 13.81 -4.09 -18.91
CA ALA A 184 13.17 -2.79 -19.18
C ALA A 184 11.87 -2.50 -18.39
N LYS A 185 11.20 -3.54 -17.88
CA LYS A 185 9.94 -3.45 -17.11
C LYS A 185 10.14 -3.34 -15.58
N PHE A 186 11.37 -3.39 -15.09
CA PHE A 186 11.71 -3.44 -13.67
C PHE A 186 12.51 -2.18 -13.30
N LYS A 187 11.88 -1.01 -13.45
CA LYS A 187 12.46 0.27 -13.03
C LYS A 187 12.02 0.58 -11.59
N ALA A 188 12.98 0.87 -10.73
CA ALA A 188 12.79 1.24 -9.33
C ALA A 188 12.56 2.75 -9.13
#